data_AF-A0A4Q1KGY7-F1
#
_entry.id   AF-A0A4Q1KGY7-F1
#
_cell.length_a   1.000
_cell.length_b   1.000
_cell.length_c   1.000
_cell.angle_alpha   90.00
_cell.angle_beta   90.00
_cell.angle_gamma   90.00
#
_symmetry.space_group_name_H-M   'P 1'
#
loop_
_entity.id
_entity.type
_entity.pdbx_description
1 polymer ?
#
loop_
_entity_poly.entity_id
_entity_poly.type
_entity_poly.pdbx_seq_one_letter_code
_entity_poly.pdbx_strand_id
1 'polypeptide(L)' 'MQYKRCKCGKAERWDTGEAVRPCEGCTECQTTYAGSSADHKPLEPHDWKPQFNRDTGQEDGAVCTRCHKRKRGD' A
#
# COMPACT_ATOMS: atom_id res chain seq x y z
N MET A 1 -2.44 -12.74 -13.55
CA MET A 1 -2.40 -12.80 -12.08
C MET A 1 -1.05 -13.37 -11.69
N GLN A 2 -0.29 -12.68 -10.84
CA GLN A 2 1.05 -13.10 -10.44
C GLN A 2 1.27 -12.76 -8.96
N TYR A 3 2.11 -13.52 -8.25
CA TYR A 3 2.57 -13.09 -6.93
C TYR A 3 3.70 -12.07 -7.10
N LYS A 4 3.55 -10.92 -6.45
CA LYS A 4 4.64 -9.95 -6.29
C LYS A 4 5.18 -10.08 -4.87
N ARG A 5 6.50 -10.16 -4.74
CA ARG A 5 7.18 -10.32 -3.45
C ARG A 5 7.96 -9.06 -3.10
N CYS A 6 8.34 -8.86 -1.84
CA CYS A 6 9.30 -7.81 -1.48
C CYS A 6 10.75 -8.30 -1.70
N LYS A 7 11.73 -7.40 -1.61
CA LYS A 7 13.14 -7.72 -1.86
C LYS A 7 13.70 -8.79 -0.92
N CYS A 8 13.26 -8.82 0.34
CA CYS A 8 13.68 -9.83 1.32
C CYS A 8 12.88 -11.13 1.23
N GLY A 9 11.85 -11.21 0.39
CA GLY A 9 11.01 -12.39 0.22
C GLY A 9 10.07 -12.72 1.39
N LYS A 10 10.06 -11.94 2.48
CA LYS A 10 9.25 -12.21 3.67
C LYS A 10 7.76 -11.83 3.53
N ALA A 11 7.44 -11.00 2.55
CA ALA A 11 6.08 -10.56 2.30
C ALA A 11 5.74 -10.66 0.82
N GLU A 12 4.51 -11.07 0.55
CA GLU A 12 3.98 -11.25 -0.80
C GLU A 12 2.57 -10.68 -0.92
N ARG A 13 2.23 -10.28 -2.14
CA ARG A 13 0.94 -9.76 -2.54
C ARG A 13 0.48 -10.52 -3.77
N TRP A 14 -0.79 -10.92 -3.76
CA TRP A 14 -1.46 -11.37 -4.96
C TRP A 14 -1.79 -10.19 -5.87
N ASP A 15 -1.30 -10.25 -7.11
CA ASP A 15 -1.53 -9.22 -8.11
C ASP A 15 -2.67 -9.61 -9.04
N THR A 16 -3.77 -8.88 -8.96
CA THR A 16 -4.97 -9.03 -9.80
C THR A 16 -4.90 -8.22 -11.09
N GLY A 17 -3.74 -7.65 -11.45
CA GLY A 17 -3.54 -6.77 -12.60
C GLY A 17 -3.42 -5.28 -12.24
N GLU A 18 -3.50 -4.92 -10.95
CA GLU A 18 -3.26 -3.56 -10.50
C GLU A 18 -1.77 -3.26 -10.27
N ALA A 19 -1.36 -2.02 -10.54
CA ALA A 19 0.00 -1.59 -10.23
C ALA A 19 0.24 -1.58 -8.70
N VAL A 20 1.43 -1.99 -8.28
CA VAL A 20 1.83 -1.88 -6.87
C VAL A 20 2.01 -0.39 -6.55
N ARG A 21 1.32 0.07 -5.52
CA ARG A 21 1.41 1.46 -5.06
C ARG A 21 2.72 1.65 -4.28
N PRO A 22 3.28 2.86 -4.27
CA PRO A 22 4.59 3.10 -3.66
C PRO A 22 4.62 2.89 -2.14
N CYS A 23 3.47 2.96 -1.47
CA CYS A 23 3.33 2.64 -0.05
C CYS A 23 2.90 1.19 0.22
N GLU A 24 2.89 0.34 -0.81
CA GLU A 24 2.56 -1.08 -0.66
C GLU A 24 3.81 -1.95 -0.81
N GLY A 25 4.29 -2.44 0.33
CA GLY A 25 5.48 -3.26 0.40
C GLY A 25 5.73 -3.80 1.80
N CYS A 26 6.96 -4.23 2.02
CA CYS A 26 7.40 -4.81 3.26
C CYS A 26 8.01 -3.75 4.18
N THR A 27 7.50 -3.65 5.41
CA THR A 27 8.00 -2.74 6.45
C THR A 27 9.35 -3.16 7.00
N GLU A 28 9.73 -4.45 6.91
CA GLU A 28 11.04 -4.90 7.39
C GLU A 28 12.17 -4.47 6.45
N CYS A 29 12.05 -4.75 5.14
CA CYS A 29 13.09 -4.38 4.18
C CYS A 29 12.84 -3.04 3.47
N GLN A 30 11.77 -2.32 3.85
CA GLN A 30 11.40 -1.00 3.32
C GLN A 30 11.40 -0.94 1.78
N THR A 31 10.85 -1.97 1.12
CA THR A 31 10.73 -2.00 -0.35
C THR A 31 9.34 -2.41 -0.81
N THR A 32 8.95 -1.93 -1.99
CA THR A 32 7.69 -2.26 -2.66
C THR A 32 7.65 -3.71 -3.14
N TYR A 33 6.44 -4.24 -3.30
CA TYR A 33 6.25 -5.52 -3.97
C TYR A 33 6.61 -5.41 -5.46
N ALA A 34 7.30 -6.40 -5.99
CA ALA A 34 7.63 -6.49 -7.40
C ALA A 34 7.64 -7.95 -7.89
N GLY A 35 7.46 -8.13 -9.20
CA GLY A 35 7.56 -9.44 -9.84
C GLY A 35 9.01 -9.87 -10.13
N SER A 36 9.93 -8.90 -10.19
CA SER A 36 11.36 -9.11 -10.43
C SER A 36 12.19 -8.36 -9.38
N SER A 37 13.40 -8.84 -9.12
CA SER A 37 14.33 -8.26 -8.14
C SER A 37 14.83 -6.86 -8.53
N ALA A 38 14.79 -6.52 -9.82
CA ALA A 38 15.19 -5.21 -10.33
C ALA A 38 14.11 -4.12 -10.13
N ASP A 39 12.86 -4.52 -9.96
CA ASP A 39 11.71 -3.60 -9.93
C ASP A 39 11.30 -3.19 -8.49
N HIS A 40 12.02 -3.66 -7.47
CA HIS A 40 11.80 -3.20 -6.09
C HIS A 40 12.21 -1.75 -5.93
N LYS A 41 11.29 -0.92 -5.47
CA LYS A 41 11.53 0.48 -5.13
C LYS A 41 11.53 0.66 -3.62
N PRO A 42 12.17 1.71 -3.08
CA PRO A 42 12.02 2.08 -1.68
C PRO A 42 10.54 2.27 -1.33
N LEU A 43 10.15 1.81 -0.15
CA LEU A 43 8.78 1.97 0.36
C LEU A 43 8.56 3.44 0.72
N GLU A 44 7.57 4.06 0.11
CA GLU A 44 7.13 5.39 0.54
C GLU A 44 6.16 5.26 1.72
N PRO A 45 6.22 6.17 2.71
CA PRO A 45 5.26 6.16 3.80
C PRO A 45 3.84 6.35 3.26
N HIS A 46 2.82 5.90 3.99
CA HIS A 46 1.44 6.22 3.64
C HIS A 46 1.16 7.72 3.86
N ASP A 47 0.55 8.39 2.88
CA ASP A 47 -0.01 9.74 3.05
C ASP A 47 -1.47 9.64 3.46
N TRP A 48 -1.71 9.62 4.77
CA TRP A 48 -3.05 9.52 5.35
C TRP A 48 -3.73 10.89 5.36
N LYS A 49 -4.91 11.00 4.76
CA LYS A 49 -5.76 12.18 4.81
C LYS A 49 -7.11 11.82 5.45
N PRO A 50 -7.71 12.71 6.25
CA PRO A 50 -9.06 12.49 6.76
C PRO A 50 -10.01 12.36 5.57
N GLN A 51 -10.83 11.32 5.59
CA GLN A 51 -11.94 11.12 4.67
C GLN A 51 -13.20 11.54 5.40
N PHE A 52 -14.03 12.35 4.75
CA PHE A 52 -15.31 12.78 5.30
C PHE A 52 -16.44 12.04 4.59
N ASN A 53 -17.43 11.59 5.36
CA ASN A 53 -18.67 11.08 4.83
C ASN A 53 -19.36 12.20 4.03
N ARG A 54 -19.74 11.90 2.78
CA ARG A 54 -20.31 12.90 1.88
C ARG A 54 -21.68 13.40 2.34
N ASP A 55 -22.46 12.56 2.99
CA ASP A 55 -23.83 12.84 3.38
C ASP A 55 -23.93 13.52 4.75
N THR A 56 -23.02 13.19 5.69
CA THR A 56 -23.03 13.75 7.06
C THR A 56 -21.94 14.78 7.33
N GLY A 57 -20.91 14.86 6.47
CA GLY A 57 -19.73 15.70 6.68
C GLY A 57 -18.83 15.25 7.84
N GLN A 58 -19.14 14.13 8.50
CA GLN A 58 -18.37 13.61 9.63
C GLN A 58 -17.12 12.87 9.14
N GLU A 59 -16.06 12.86 9.94
CA GLU A 59 -14.84 12.10 9.63
C GLU A 59 -15.13 10.59 9.65
N ASP A 60 -14.95 9.93 8.50
CA ASP A 60 -15.07 8.47 8.28
C ASP A 60 -13.69 7.79 8.32
N GLY A 61 -12.81 8.29 9.20
CA GLY A 61 -11.43 7.86 9.35
C GLY A 61 -10.46 8.41 8.30
N ALA A 62 -9.20 7.96 8.35
CA ALA A 62 -8.18 8.41 7.41
C ALA A 62 -8.01 7.42 6.25
N VAL A 63 -7.88 7.92 5.03
CA VAL A 63 -7.60 7.15 3.81
C VAL A 63 -6.22 7.53 3.26
N CYS A 64 -5.46 6.55 2.78
CA CYS A 64 -4.20 6.83 2.14
C CYS A 64 -4.43 7.33 0.71
N THR A 65 -3.92 8.52 0.35
CA THR A 65 -4.05 9.09 -1.01
C THR A 65 -3.29 8.29 -2.07
N ARG A 66 -2.31 7.47 -1.65
CA ARG A 66 -1.46 6.67 -2.55
C ARG A 66 -2.02 5.28 -2.85
N CYS A 67 -2.57 4.59 -1.85
CA CYS A 67 -3.09 3.23 -2.00
C CYS A 67 -4.56 3.04 -1.66
N HIS A 68 -5.25 4.11 -1.26
CA HIS A 68 -6.68 4.13 -0.93
C HIS A 68 -7.10 3.15 0.17
N LYS A 69 -6.15 2.55 0.89
CA LYS A 69 -6.44 1.81 2.11
C LYS A 69 -6.94 2.79 3.16
N ARG A 70 -7.83 2.33 4.04
CA ARG A 70 -8.21 3.06 5.25
C ARG A 70 -7.20 2.75 6.34
N LYS A 71 -6.87 3.75 7.15
CA LYS A 71 -6.10 3.57 8.38
C LYS A 71 -7.02 2.82 9.35
N ARG A 72 -6.88 1.49 9.41
CA ARG A 72 -7.51 0.74 10.50
C ARG A 72 -6.86 1.24 11.78
N GLY A 73 -7.67 1.77 12.70
CA GLY A 73 -7.22 1.92 14.08
C GLY A 73 -6.83 0.52 14.55
N ASP A 74 -5.56 0.36 14.85
CA ASP A 74 -5.05 -0.77 15.62
C ASP A 74 -5.54 -0.64 17.07
#